data_AF-A0A4V0XUT1-F1
#
_entry.id   AF-A0A4V0XUT1-F1
#
_cell.length_a   1.000
_cell.length_b   1.000
_cell.length_c   1.000
_cell.angle_alpha   90.00
_cell.angle_beta   90.00
_cell.angle_gamma   90.00
#
_symmetry.space_group_name_H-M   'P 1'
#
loop_
_entity.id
_entity.type
_entity.pdbx_description
1 polymer ?
#
loop_
_entity_poly.entity_id
_entity_poly.type
_entity_poly.pdbx_seq_one_letter_code
_entity_poly.pdbx_strand_id
1 'polypeptide(L)'
;MYPIVVFDTNVLLSGLGWRGSPYRCLELARTGQIKAITCQELLDELLEKLEQKLNFTDAQITDTLSDLLVSYRSSKFLILLMLSSLILMIIWC
;
A
#
# COMPACT_ATOMS: atom_id res chain seq x y z
N MET A 1 -20.21 -13.53 1.92
CA MET A 1 -20.19 -12.08 1.63
C MET A 1 -19.00 -11.50 2.39
N TYR A 2 -17.95 -11.04 1.72
CA TYR A 2 -16.77 -10.50 2.40
C TYR A 2 -17.02 -9.04 2.79
N PRO A 3 -16.63 -8.60 3.99
CA PRO A 3 -16.73 -7.20 4.37
C PRO A 3 -15.79 -6.36 3.49
N ILE A 4 -16.30 -5.21 3.03
CA ILE A 4 -15.53 -4.23 2.30
C ILE A 4 -14.95 -3.25 3.31
N VAL A 5 -13.64 -3.06 3.29
CA VAL A 5 -12.93 -2.23 4.26
C VAL A 5 -12.05 -1.24 3.50
N VAL A 6 -12.12 0.02 3.91
CA VAL A 6 -11.18 1.06 3.49
C VAL A 6 -10.29 1.34 4.69
N PHE A 7 -8.98 1.16 4.50
CA PHE A 7 -8.01 1.40 5.55
C PHE A 7 -7.54 2.85 5.49
N ASP A 8 -7.52 3.51 6.64
CA ASP A 8 -6.89 4.81 6.80
C ASP A 8 -5.36 4.69 6.64
N THR A 9 -4.73 5.75 6.15
CA THR A 9 -3.27 5.85 6.01
C THR A 9 -2.54 5.52 7.31
N ASN A 10 -3.07 5.94 8.46
CA ASN A 10 -2.47 5.62 9.76
C ASN A 10 -2.55 4.13 10.11
N VAL A 11 -3.61 3.42 9.69
CA VAL A 11 -3.73 1.98 9.89
C VAL A 11 -2.75 1.23 9.00
N LEU A 12 -2.58 1.67 7.75
CA LEU A 12 -1.58 1.11 6.84
C LEU A 12 -0.16 1.31 7.38
N LEU A 13 0.20 2.55 7.71
CA LEU A 13 1.50 2.87 8.34
C LEU A 13 1.71 2.06 9.61
N SER A 14 0.68 1.97 10.45
CA SER A 14 0.80 1.23 11.71
C SER A 14 0.95 -0.26 11.51
N GLY A 15 0.31 -0.83 10.48
CA GLY A 15 0.43 -2.25 10.15
C GLY A 15 1.78 -2.59 9.53
N LEU A 16 2.39 -1.66 8.79
CA LEU A 16 3.75 -1.81 8.26
C LEU A 16 4.82 -1.68 9.35
N GLY A 17 4.64 -0.73 10.27
CA GLY A 17 5.63 -0.42 11.32
C GLY A 17 5.51 -1.29 12.59
N TRP A 18 4.31 -1.73 12.96
CA TRP A 18 4.06 -2.43 14.22
C TRP A 18 3.19 -3.69 14.03
N ARG A 19 3.60 -4.81 14.63
CA ARG A 19 2.88 -6.10 14.59
C ARG A 19 1.67 -6.16 15.53
N GLY A 20 0.86 -5.10 15.55
CA GLY A 20 -0.35 -4.98 16.38
C GLY A 20 -1.63 -5.34 15.64
N SER A 21 -2.77 -4.89 16.16
CA SER A 21 -4.08 -5.01 15.51
C SER A 21 -4.09 -4.52 14.05
N PRO A 22 -3.41 -3.41 13.69
CA PRO A 22 -3.32 -2.96 12.29
C PRO A 22 -2.67 -3.98 11.36
N TYR A 23 -1.58 -4.62 11.78
CA TYR A 23 -0.91 -5.67 11.00
C TYR A 23 -1.85 -6.86 10.76
N ARG A 24 -2.62 -7.25 11.78
CA ARG A 24 -3.61 -8.33 11.64
C ARG A 24 -4.71 -7.98 10.63
N CYS A 25 -5.11 -6.71 10.54
CA CYS A 25 -6.04 -6.27 9.51
C CYS A 25 -5.44 -6.39 8.10
N LEU A 26 -4.16 -6.07 7.91
CA LEU A 26 -3.46 -6.29 6.64
C LEU A 26 -3.43 -7.79 6.28
N GLU A 27 -3.12 -8.66 7.24
CA GLU A 27 -3.11 -10.11 7.04
C GLU A 27 -4.49 -10.67 6.64
N LEU A 28 -5.57 -10.12 7.22
CA LEU A 28 -6.93 -10.48 6.81
C LEU A 28 -7.21 -10.09 5.35
N ALA A 29 -6.67 -8.98 4.87
CA ALA A 29 -6.75 -8.59 3.46
C ALA A 29 -5.90 -9.51 2.57
N ARG A 30 -4.66 -9.84 2.98
CA ARG A 30 -3.77 -10.78 2.26
C ARG A 30 -4.37 -12.17 2.11
N THR A 31 -5.01 -12.67 3.17
CA THR A 31 -5.66 -13.99 3.19
C THR A 31 -7.04 -14.00 2.51
N GLY A 32 -7.50 -12.86 1.97
CA GLY A 32 -8.76 -12.75 1.26
C GLY A 32 -10.01 -12.83 2.15
N GLN A 33 -9.86 -12.71 3.47
CA GLN A 33 -10.97 -12.74 4.43
C GLN A 33 -11.77 -11.43 4.42
N ILE A 34 -11.15 -10.34 3.99
CA ILE A 34 -11.79 -9.04 3.80
C ILE A 34 -11.42 -8.48 2.43
N LYS A 35 -12.28 -7.63 1.87
CA LYS A 35 -11.98 -6.92 0.62
C LYS A 35 -11.48 -5.52 0.93
N ALA A 36 -10.17 -5.35 0.89
CA ALA A 36 -9.55 -4.04 1.06
C ALA A 36 -9.63 -3.22 -0.23
N ILE A 37 -10.10 -1.97 -0.11
CA ILE A 37 -10.18 -1.00 -1.20
C ILE A 37 -9.33 0.22 -0.82
N THR A 38 -8.63 0.76 -1.80
CA THR A 38 -7.84 2.00 -1.67
C THR A 38 -8.12 2.93 -2.86
N CYS A 39 -7.71 4.19 -2.77
CA CYS A 39 -7.79 5.20 -3.83
C CYS A 39 -6.42 5.87 -4.06
N GLN A 40 -6.30 6.72 -5.09
CA GLN A 40 -5.02 7.37 -5.44
C GLN A 40 -4.53 8.23 -4.29
N GLU A 41 -5.41 9.06 -3.75
CA GLU A 41 -5.10 10.07 -2.75
C GLU A 41 -4.55 9.41 -1.46
N LEU A 42 -5.09 8.24 -1.10
CA LEU A 42 -4.66 7.50 0.07
C LEU A 42 -3.28 6.84 -0.14
N LEU A 43 -2.99 6.40 -1.37
CA LEU A 43 -1.67 5.87 -1.72
C LEU A 43 -0.61 6.98 -1.80
N ASP A 44 -0.97 8.15 -2.33
CA ASP A 44 -0.08 9.33 -2.38
C ASP A 44 0.26 9.82 -0.97
N GLU A 45 -0.74 9.89 -0.09
CA GLU A 45 -0.49 10.22 1.32
C GLU A 45 0.39 9.15 1.99
N LEU A 46 0.13 7.87 1.72
CA LEU A 46 0.93 6.78 2.27
C LEU A 46 2.40 6.86 1.83
N LEU A 47 2.64 7.15 0.54
CA LEU A 47 3.97 7.39 -0.02
C LEU A 47 4.68 8.53 0.70
N GLU A 48 4.04 9.70 0.78
CA GLU A 48 4.62 10.87 1.45
C GLU A 48 4.99 10.56 2.91
N LYS A 49 4.13 9.82 3.63
CA LYS A 49 4.42 9.44 5.00
C LYS A 49 5.51 8.37 5.13
N LEU A 50 5.61 7.42 4.19
CA LEU A 50 6.68 6.42 4.19
C LEU A 50 8.05 7.06 3.98
N GLU A 51 8.14 7.99 3.03
CA GLU A 51 9.36 8.78 2.77
C GLU A 51 9.72 9.63 3.99
N GLN A 52 8.79 10.43 4.50
CA GLN A 52 9.07 11.41 5.55
C GLN A 52 9.23 10.79 6.96
N LYS A 53 8.40 9.80 7.34
CA LYS A 53 8.38 9.28 8.72
C LYS A 53 9.25 8.05 8.92
N LEU A 54 9.41 7.23 7.90
CA LEU A 54 10.07 5.93 8.04
C LEU A 54 11.45 5.88 7.38
N ASN A 55 11.86 6.94 6.65
CA ASN A 55 13.11 6.99 5.88
C ASN A 55 13.32 5.74 5.02
N PHE A 56 12.22 5.18 4.50
CA PHE A 56 12.32 4.03 3.62
C PHE A 56 13.03 4.45 2.34
N THR A 57 13.87 3.57 1.81
CA THR A 57 14.43 3.77 0.48
C THR A 57 13.35 3.53 -0.58
N ASP A 58 13.50 4.15 -1.74
CA ASP A 58 12.59 3.98 -2.88
C ASP A 58 12.31 2.50 -3.20
N ALA A 59 13.33 1.65 -3.05
CA ALA A 59 13.21 0.21 -3.23
C ALA A 59 12.29 -0.45 -2.18
N GLN A 60 12.39 -0.06 -0.91
CA GLN A 60 11.55 -0.58 0.17
C GLN A 60 10.09 -0.10 0.04
N ILE A 61 9.91 1.15 -0.39
CA ILE A 61 8.58 1.71 -0.66
C ILE A 61 7.90 0.94 -1.78
N THR A 62 8.62 0.73 -2.87
CA THR A 62 8.16 -0.04 -4.03
C THR A 62 7.73 -1.45 -3.65
N ASP A 63 8.60 -2.17 -2.94
CA ASP A 63 8.34 -3.54 -2.53
C ASP A 63 7.08 -3.61 -1.65
N THR A 64 7.01 -2.73 -0.65
CA THR A 64 5.86 -2.64 0.28
C THR A 64 4.56 -2.31 -0.45
N LEU A 65 4.57 -1.35 -1.36
CA LEU A 65 3.39 -0.98 -2.14
C LEU A 65 2.98 -2.09 -3.10
N SER A 66 3.93 -2.79 -3.72
CA SER A 66 3.63 -3.91 -4.60
C SER A 66 2.91 -5.02 -3.83
N ASP A 67 3.37 -5.34 -2.62
CA ASP A 67 2.77 -6.33 -1.72
C ASP A 67 1.35 -5.95 -1.29
N LEU A 68 1.14 -4.66 -0.98
CA LEU A 68 -0.18 -4.10 -0.68
C LEU A 68 -1.09 -4.18 -1.91
N LEU A 69 -0.64 -3.74 -3.08
CA LEU A 69 -1.46 -3.71 -4.30
C LEU A 69 -1.87 -5.10 -4.80
N VAL A 70 -1.05 -6.14 -4.57
CA VAL A 70 -1.42 -7.53 -4.88
C VAL A 70 -2.61 -7.99 -4.04
N SER A 71 -2.65 -7.57 -2.77
CA SER A 71 -3.68 -7.99 -1.82
C SER A 71 -4.93 -7.12 -1.86
N TYR A 72 -4.83 -5.90 -2.42
CA TYR A 72 -5.87 -4.89 -2.42
C TYR A 72 -6.52 -4.79 -3.79
N ARG A 73 -7.84 -4.65 -3.82
CA ARG A 73 -8.58 -4.42 -5.07
C ARG A 73 -8.48 -2.93 -5.42
N SER A 74 -7.38 -2.55 -6.07
CA SER A 74 -7.22 -1.21 -6.65
C SER A 74 -7.90 -1.10 -8.02
N SER A 75 -8.30 0.12 -8.40
CA SER A 75 -8.69 0.43 -9.78
C SER A 75 -7.52 0.10 -10.71
N LYS A 76 -7.75 -0.70 -11.77
CA LYS A 76 -6.70 -1.11 -12.73
C LYS A 76 -5.87 0.06 -13.29
N PHE A 77 -6.46 1.25 -13.36
CA PHE A 77 -5.82 2.49 -13.80
C PHE A 77 -4.67 2.92 -12.87
N LEU A 78 -4.83 2.71 -11.56
CA LEU A 78 -3.88 3.07 -10.51
C LEU A 78 -2.58 2.27 -10.60
N ILE A 79 -2.71 0.95 -10.76
CA ILE A 79 -1.58 0.03 -10.87
C ILE A 79 -0.72 0.39 -12.09
N LEU A 80 -1.36 0.75 -13.21
CA LEU A 80 -0.66 1.12 -14.43
C LEU A 80 0.11 2.44 -14.29
N LEU A 81 -0.49 3.43 -13.61
CA LEU A 81 0.14 4.73 -13.33
C LEU A 81 1.32 4.58 -12.37
N MET A 82 1.14 3.85 -11.27
CA MET A 82 2.23 3.61 -10.32
C MET A 82 3.37 2.81 -10.97
N LEU A 83 3.08 1.72 -11.70
CA LEU A 83 4.10 0.99 -12.45
C LEU A 83 4.84 1.89 -13.44
N SER A 84 4.16 2.83 -14.11
CA SER A 84 4.83 3.74 -15.04
C SER A 84 5.79 4.71 -14.35
N SER A 85 5.40 5.29 -13.20
CA SER A 85 6.27 6.17 -12.41
C SER A 85 7.47 5.41 -11.83
N LEU A 86 7.26 4.16 -11.42
CA LEU A 86 8.28 3.30 -10.83
C LEU A 86 9.29 2.78 -11.88
N ILE A 87 8.80 2.44 -13.08
CA ILE A 87 9.63 2.10 -14.24
C ILE A 87 10.47 3.33 -14.66
N LEU A 88 9.89 4.53 -14.65
CA LEU A 88 10.62 5.77 -14.92
C LEU A 88 11.73 6.02 -13.89
N MET A 89 11.51 5.68 -12.62
CA MET A 89 12.51 5.83 -11.55
C MET A 89 13.66 4.82 -11.66
N ILE A 90 13.38 3.57 -12.09
CA ILE A 90 14.40 2.53 -12.31
C ILE A 90 15.21 2.79 -13.58
N ILE A 91 14.61 3.34 -14.63
CA ILE A 91 15.30 3.65 -15.91
C ILE A 91 16.20 4.90 -15.80
N TRP A 92 16.03 5.73 -14.76
CA TRP A 92 16.83 6.93 -14.51
C TRP A 92 17.86 6.79 -13.37
N CYS A 93 18.11 5.56 -12.90
CA CYS A 93 19.26 5.23 -12.05
C CYS A 93 20.34 4.51 -12.87
#